data_AF-A0A0B5QQH2-F1
#
_entry.id   AF-A0A0B5QQH2-F1
#
_cell.length_a   1.000
_cell.length_b   1.000
_cell.length_c   1.000
_cell.angle_alpha   90.00
_cell.angle_beta   90.00
_cell.angle_gamma   90.00
#
_symmetry.space_group_name_H-M   'P 1'
#
loop_
_entity.id
_entity.type
_entity.pdbx_description
1 polymer ?
#
loop_
_entity_poly.entity_id
_entity_poly.type
_entity_poly.pdbx_seq_one_letter_code
_entity_poly.pdbx_strand_id
1 'polypeptide(L)'
;MEDKNGNLLMAPLWLMYPEIPNGSIGWRMGYGEGYAMDFYLWFNKLEENEKKKYREMFPEPKRWEIEDNIYEYNNYWTYTWQKDGKPEYDLNNLISDYKDGKNLEYIYFWGHHPKKDGGITKSCFSQWWKSRFNIGHTEYLFMEQYMMAEKARFFGDKEIEEKIMNSYDPKEIKSFGRKVRGFDEEIWNKAKYSIVINGNYNKFMQNERLKTFLLSTGDKILVEASPYDNVWGIQMSEEDVNIKNPELWRGENLLGFALMEVRNEIKRVCKNSNMIDWVPLHKRYS
;
A
#
# COMPACT_ATOMS: atom_id res chain seq x y z
N MET A 1 27.66 -1.43 -5.70
CA MET A 1 28.55 -1.42 -4.53
C MET A 1 28.72 -2.86 -4.10
N GLU A 2 29.94 -3.27 -3.80
CA GLU A 2 30.29 -4.67 -3.58
C GLU A 2 30.24 -5.02 -2.07
N ASP A 3 29.94 -6.27 -1.73
CA ASP A 3 30.24 -6.81 -0.41
C ASP A 3 31.77 -6.83 -0.19
N LYS A 4 32.24 -7.18 1.02
CA LYS A 4 33.69 -7.19 1.32
C LYS A 4 34.50 -8.12 0.41
N ASN A 5 33.85 -9.02 -0.31
CA ASN A 5 34.44 -9.99 -1.23
C ASN A 5 34.33 -9.57 -2.70
N GLY A 6 33.84 -8.37 -3.00
CA GLY A 6 33.70 -7.88 -4.37
C GLY A 6 32.40 -8.29 -5.08
N ASN A 7 31.43 -8.90 -4.38
CA ASN A 7 30.17 -9.32 -5.02
C ASN A 7 29.12 -8.22 -4.97
N LEU A 8 28.36 -8.07 -6.05
CA LEU A 8 27.21 -7.16 -6.08
C LEU A 8 26.16 -7.56 -5.04
N LEU A 9 25.62 -6.58 -4.31
CA LEU A 9 24.49 -6.80 -3.40
C LEU A 9 23.27 -7.30 -4.17
N MET A 10 22.66 -8.38 -3.71
CA MET A 10 21.35 -8.78 -4.20
C MET A 10 20.25 -7.93 -3.56
N ALA A 11 19.22 -7.62 -4.32
CA ALA A 11 18.01 -7.02 -3.76
C ALA A 11 17.35 -8.00 -2.78
N PRO A 12 16.75 -7.52 -1.69
CA PRO A 12 15.92 -8.38 -0.88
C PRO A 12 14.68 -8.79 -1.67
N LEU A 13 14.13 -9.96 -1.34
CA LEU A 13 13.01 -10.56 -2.07
C LEU A 13 11.82 -9.60 -2.27
N TRP A 14 11.46 -8.82 -1.24
CA TRP A 14 10.35 -7.87 -1.29
C TRP A 14 10.60 -6.59 -2.09
N LEU A 15 11.86 -6.27 -2.42
CA LEU A 15 12.17 -5.19 -3.36
C LEU A 15 12.25 -5.69 -4.79
N MET A 16 12.70 -6.94 -5.00
CA MET A 16 12.76 -7.55 -6.34
C MET A 16 11.37 -7.90 -6.88
N TYR A 17 10.55 -8.59 -6.06
CA TYR A 17 9.18 -8.99 -6.41
C TYR A 17 8.23 -8.56 -5.30
N PRO A 18 7.92 -7.25 -5.19
CA PRO A 18 7.04 -6.74 -4.14
C PRO A 18 5.65 -7.37 -4.17
N GLU A 19 5.17 -7.87 -5.29
CA GLU A 19 3.89 -8.54 -5.43
C GLU A 19 3.85 -9.93 -4.80
N ILE A 20 4.97 -10.64 -4.63
CA ILE A 20 4.97 -12.01 -4.08
C ILE A 20 4.98 -11.93 -2.53
N PRO A 21 3.93 -12.37 -1.82
CA PRO A 21 3.89 -12.34 -0.36
C PRO A 21 4.95 -13.25 0.28
N ASN A 22 5.34 -12.95 1.53
CA ASN A 22 6.21 -13.84 2.30
C ASN A 22 5.55 -15.24 2.43
N GLY A 23 6.34 -16.30 2.30
CA GLY A 23 5.86 -17.69 2.40
C GLY A 23 4.97 -18.16 1.24
N SER A 24 4.69 -17.32 0.24
CA SER A 24 3.91 -17.68 -0.94
C SER A 24 4.56 -18.83 -1.73
N ILE A 25 3.73 -19.70 -2.31
CA ILE A 25 4.18 -20.75 -3.24
C ILE A 25 4.91 -20.17 -4.46
N GLY A 26 4.71 -18.89 -4.77
CA GLY A 26 5.43 -18.18 -5.83
C GLY A 26 6.95 -18.18 -5.66
N TRP A 27 7.44 -18.33 -4.42
CA TRP A 27 8.88 -18.47 -4.11
C TRP A 27 9.43 -19.89 -4.28
N ARG A 28 8.55 -20.90 -4.44
CA ARG A 28 8.94 -22.32 -4.50
C ARG A 28 8.53 -23.02 -5.79
N MET A 29 7.54 -22.47 -6.50
CA MET A 29 6.99 -23.04 -7.73
C MET A 29 6.50 -21.94 -8.70
N GLY A 30 6.93 -20.69 -8.49
CA GLY A 30 6.56 -19.56 -9.33
C GLY A 30 7.79 -18.89 -9.94
N TYR A 31 7.57 -17.78 -10.65
CA TYR A 31 8.64 -17.04 -11.31
C TYR A 31 9.66 -16.42 -10.33
N GLY A 32 9.31 -16.31 -9.04
CA GLY A 32 10.23 -15.86 -7.99
C GLY A 32 11.21 -16.92 -7.50
N GLU A 33 11.02 -18.20 -7.82
CA GLU A 33 11.80 -19.33 -7.27
C GLU A 33 13.29 -19.22 -7.60
N GLY A 34 13.63 -19.00 -8.88
CA GLY A 34 15.03 -18.90 -9.32
C GLY A 34 15.77 -17.79 -8.59
N TYR A 35 15.14 -16.62 -8.48
CA TYR A 35 15.71 -15.49 -7.74
C TYR A 35 15.87 -15.79 -6.25
N ALA A 36 14.85 -16.37 -5.62
CA ALA A 36 14.90 -16.70 -4.20
C ALA A 36 16.02 -17.70 -3.89
N MET A 37 16.19 -18.72 -4.74
CA MET A 37 17.28 -19.68 -4.61
C MET A 37 18.64 -18.99 -4.68
N ASP A 38 18.86 -18.16 -5.71
CA ASP A 38 20.11 -17.42 -5.87
C ASP A 38 20.35 -16.43 -4.70
N PHE A 39 19.29 -15.74 -4.25
CA PHE A 39 19.34 -14.85 -3.09
C PHE A 39 19.77 -15.57 -1.82
N TYR A 40 19.15 -16.71 -1.49
CA TYR A 40 19.51 -17.46 -0.29
C TYR A 40 20.91 -18.09 -0.41
N LEU A 41 21.31 -18.55 -1.60
CA LEU A 41 22.67 -19.05 -1.83
C LEU A 41 23.72 -17.96 -1.62
N TRP A 42 23.45 -16.73 -2.05
CA TRP A 42 24.31 -15.58 -1.79
C TRP A 42 24.28 -15.17 -0.31
N PHE A 43 23.09 -14.96 0.26
CA PHE A 43 22.90 -14.48 1.62
C PHE A 43 23.49 -15.45 2.67
N ASN A 44 23.39 -16.77 2.45
CA ASN A 44 23.94 -17.77 3.35
C ASN A 44 25.47 -17.83 3.36
N LYS A 45 26.14 -17.32 2.32
CA LYS A 45 27.61 -17.22 2.25
C LYS A 45 28.17 -16.04 3.06
N LEU A 46 27.33 -15.05 3.40
CA LEU A 46 27.74 -13.90 4.20
C LEU A 46 28.07 -14.32 5.65
N GLU A 47 29.03 -13.63 6.25
CA GLU A 47 29.28 -13.75 7.69
C GLU A 47 28.09 -13.22 8.52
N GLU A 48 27.95 -13.64 9.78
CA GLU A 48 26.78 -13.24 10.59
C GLU A 48 26.69 -11.72 10.84
N ASN A 49 27.85 -11.06 10.95
CA ASN A 49 27.95 -9.60 11.04
C ASN A 49 27.47 -8.90 9.74
N GLU A 50 27.71 -9.50 8.58
CA GLU A 50 27.29 -9.01 7.26
C GLU A 50 25.80 -9.24 7.04
N LYS A 51 25.28 -10.41 7.43
CA LYS A 51 23.84 -10.69 7.45
C LYS A 51 23.10 -9.69 8.31
N LYS A 52 23.60 -9.39 9.51
CA LYS A 52 23.02 -8.37 10.41
C LYS A 52 23.00 -7.00 9.73
N LYS A 53 24.13 -6.54 9.19
CA LYS A 53 24.21 -5.27 8.46
C LYS A 53 23.27 -5.23 7.26
N TYR A 54 23.15 -6.33 6.52
CA TYR A 54 22.24 -6.42 5.38
C TYR A 54 20.78 -6.24 5.81
N ARG A 55 20.34 -6.94 6.86
CA ARG A 55 18.97 -6.80 7.41
C ARG A 55 18.71 -5.39 7.96
N GLU A 56 19.72 -4.71 8.52
CA GLU A 56 19.61 -3.32 8.95
C GLU A 56 19.50 -2.34 7.77
N MET A 57 20.22 -2.61 6.67
CA MET A 57 20.14 -1.80 5.45
C MET A 57 18.84 -2.02 4.69
N PHE A 58 18.36 -3.26 4.66
CA PHE A 58 17.16 -3.69 3.96
C PHE A 58 16.23 -4.35 4.98
N PRO A 59 15.46 -3.54 5.73
CA PRO A 59 14.55 -4.10 6.70
C PRO A 59 13.33 -4.69 5.99
N GLU A 60 12.79 -5.77 6.55
CA GLU A 60 11.58 -6.40 6.05
C GLU A 60 10.39 -5.42 6.14
N PRO A 61 9.49 -5.42 5.14
CA PRO A 61 8.28 -4.61 5.21
C PRO A 61 7.33 -5.16 6.27
N LYS A 62 6.46 -4.32 6.83
CA LYS A 62 5.51 -4.70 7.89
C LYS A 62 4.66 -5.93 7.55
N ARG A 63 4.35 -6.15 6.28
CA ARG A 63 3.58 -7.31 5.79
C ARG A 63 4.39 -8.62 5.67
N TRP A 64 5.69 -8.61 5.98
CA TRP A 64 6.55 -9.81 5.97
C TRP A 64 6.73 -10.41 7.37
N GLU A 65 6.45 -9.65 8.42
CA GLU A 65 6.46 -10.08 9.82
C GLU A 65 5.14 -10.80 10.14
N ILE A 66 5.17 -12.13 10.30
CA ILE A 66 3.97 -12.98 10.44
C ILE A 66 3.52 -13.14 11.90
N GLU A 67 4.42 -13.02 12.88
CA GLU A 67 4.18 -13.61 14.21
C GLU A 67 3.15 -12.87 15.08
N ASP A 68 2.94 -11.55 14.91
CA ASP A 68 2.02 -10.76 15.77
C ASP A 68 1.10 -9.78 15.00
N ASN A 69 1.13 -9.79 13.67
CA ASN A 69 0.60 -8.70 12.83
C ASN A 69 -0.46 -9.20 11.84
N ILE A 70 -1.41 -10.01 12.30
CA ILE A 70 -2.48 -10.55 11.47
C ILE A 70 -3.84 -10.27 12.11
N TYR A 71 -4.78 -9.82 11.29
CA TYR A 71 -6.21 -9.82 11.61
C TYR A 71 -6.86 -11.03 10.94
N GLU A 72 -7.57 -11.85 11.72
CA GLU A 72 -8.30 -13.02 11.24
C GLU A 72 -9.80 -12.87 11.48
N TYR A 73 -10.60 -13.28 10.50
CA TYR A 73 -12.05 -13.38 10.61
C TYR A 73 -12.56 -14.53 9.74
N ASN A 74 -13.17 -15.54 10.37
CA ASN A 74 -13.54 -16.80 9.71
C ASN A 74 -12.35 -17.44 8.99
N ASN A 75 -12.42 -17.59 7.67
CA ASN A 75 -11.36 -18.15 6.82
C ASN A 75 -10.53 -17.06 6.11
N TYR A 76 -10.73 -15.79 6.47
CA TYR A 76 -10.01 -14.66 5.91
C TYR A 76 -8.96 -14.16 6.90
N TRP A 77 -7.81 -13.75 6.38
CA TRP A 77 -6.81 -13.04 7.16
C TRP A 77 -6.15 -11.94 6.34
N THR A 78 -5.65 -10.91 7.01
CA THR A 78 -4.86 -9.83 6.40
C THR A 78 -3.77 -9.36 7.36
N TYR A 79 -2.67 -8.85 6.82
CA TYR A 79 -1.62 -8.23 7.63
C TYR A 79 -2.13 -6.92 8.26
N THR A 80 -1.75 -6.67 9.50
CA THR A 80 -1.95 -5.41 10.21
C THR A 80 -0.62 -4.69 10.37
N TRP A 81 -0.57 -3.38 10.13
CA TRP A 81 0.69 -2.62 10.22
C TRP A 81 0.97 -2.04 11.60
N GLN A 82 -0.07 -2.00 12.42
CA GLN A 82 -0.06 -1.59 13.81
C GLN A 82 -0.85 -2.61 14.60
N LYS A 83 -0.66 -2.61 15.92
CA LYS A 83 -1.42 -3.45 16.84
C LYS A 83 -2.94 -3.27 16.62
N ASP A 84 -3.65 -4.39 16.58
CA ASP A 84 -5.11 -4.45 16.36
C ASP A 84 -5.59 -3.85 15.03
N GLY A 85 -4.70 -3.62 14.05
CA GLY A 85 -5.06 -3.08 12.74
C GLY A 85 -5.47 -1.60 12.72
N LYS A 86 -5.17 -0.86 13.80
CA LYS A 86 -5.50 0.56 13.93
C LYS A 86 -4.60 1.45 13.06
N PRO A 87 -5.10 2.59 12.57
CA PRO A 87 -4.25 3.61 11.94
C PRO A 87 -3.17 4.15 12.88
N GLU A 88 -1.98 4.45 12.34
CA GLU A 88 -0.93 5.24 13.00
C GLU A 88 -1.35 6.71 13.14
N TYR A 89 -2.12 7.20 12.17
CA TYR A 89 -2.64 8.57 12.14
C TYR A 89 -4.16 8.57 12.25
N ASP A 90 -4.69 9.50 13.05
CA ASP A 90 -6.11 9.74 13.17
C ASP A 90 -6.42 11.25 13.27
N LEU A 91 -7.69 11.59 13.09
CA LEU A 91 -8.15 12.96 13.09
C LEU A 91 -7.97 13.65 14.45
N ASN A 92 -8.07 12.93 15.57
CA ASN A 92 -7.95 13.52 16.90
C ASN A 92 -6.51 13.97 17.16
N ASN A 93 -5.52 13.17 16.78
CA ASN A 93 -4.11 13.55 16.88
C ASN A 93 -3.81 14.75 15.99
N LEU A 94 -4.36 14.78 14.76
CA LEU A 94 -4.22 15.92 13.86
C LEU A 94 -4.86 17.21 14.42
N ILE A 95 -6.05 17.10 15.04
CA ILE A 95 -6.71 18.22 15.72
C ILE A 95 -5.87 18.71 16.90
N SER A 96 -5.29 17.81 17.68
CA SER A 96 -4.38 18.19 18.78
C SER A 96 -3.19 18.98 18.25
N ASP A 97 -2.52 18.46 17.21
CA ASP A 97 -1.38 19.10 16.56
C ASP A 97 -1.74 20.49 15.99
N TYR A 98 -2.94 20.64 15.44
CA TYR A 98 -3.48 21.91 14.96
C TYR A 98 -3.68 22.91 16.11
N LYS A 99 -4.28 22.47 17.23
CA LYS A 99 -4.49 23.29 18.43
C LYS A 99 -3.20 23.73 19.09
N ASP A 100 -2.18 22.87 19.04
CA ASP A 100 -0.84 23.16 19.54
C ASP A 100 -0.06 24.14 18.63
N GLY A 101 -0.65 24.57 17.50
CA GLY A 101 -0.04 25.52 16.58
C GLY A 101 1.12 24.94 15.78
N LYS A 102 1.19 23.62 15.62
CA LYS A 102 2.20 22.99 14.76
C LYS A 102 2.04 23.49 13.32
N ASN A 103 3.16 23.63 12.61
CA ASN A 103 3.14 24.01 11.21
C ASN A 103 2.69 22.83 10.34
N LEU A 104 1.40 22.77 10.02
CA LEU A 104 0.79 21.70 9.24
C LEU A 104 0.69 22.09 7.76
N GLU A 105 1.38 21.33 6.91
CA GLU A 105 1.29 21.46 5.46
C GLU A 105 0.41 20.35 4.88
N TYR A 106 -0.49 20.71 3.96
CA TYR A 106 -1.48 19.79 3.39
C TYR A 106 -1.29 19.61 1.88
N ILE A 107 -1.58 18.40 1.40
CA ILE A 107 -1.88 18.12 -0.01
C ILE A 107 -3.31 17.60 -0.08
N TYR A 108 -4.21 18.44 -0.53
CA TYR A 108 -5.59 18.07 -0.83
C TYR A 108 -5.64 17.37 -2.18
N PHE A 109 -6.32 16.24 -2.26
CA PHE A 109 -6.52 15.53 -3.51
C PHE A 109 -7.95 15.03 -3.64
N TRP A 110 -8.46 15.08 -4.86
CA TRP A 110 -9.74 14.52 -5.24
C TRP A 110 -9.77 14.30 -6.76
N GLY A 111 -10.61 13.39 -7.23
CA GLY A 111 -10.62 12.94 -8.62
C GLY A 111 -9.48 11.96 -8.92
N HIS A 112 -9.45 11.44 -10.16
CA HIS A 112 -8.61 10.28 -10.51
C HIS A 112 -8.05 10.31 -11.94
N HIS A 113 -8.11 11.46 -12.61
CA HIS A 113 -7.65 11.59 -13.99
C HIS A 113 -6.24 12.18 -14.07
N PRO A 114 -5.35 11.61 -14.90
CA PRO A 114 -4.07 12.24 -15.21
C PRO A 114 -4.29 13.59 -15.90
N LYS A 115 -3.21 14.37 -16.01
CA LYS A 115 -3.19 15.47 -16.99
C LYS A 115 -3.42 14.90 -18.41
N LYS A 116 -3.87 15.76 -19.33
CA LYS A 116 -4.09 15.39 -20.73
C LYS A 116 -2.86 14.77 -21.41
N ASP A 117 -1.66 15.11 -20.94
CA ASP A 117 -0.36 14.61 -21.40
C ASP A 117 0.09 13.30 -20.71
N GLY A 118 -0.73 12.70 -19.84
CA GLY A 118 -0.36 11.52 -19.05
C GLY A 118 0.56 11.83 -17.86
N GLY A 119 0.73 13.11 -17.52
CA GLY A 119 1.44 13.57 -16.32
C GLY A 119 0.72 13.16 -15.04
N ILE A 120 1.50 12.76 -14.04
CA ILE A 120 0.98 12.41 -12.71
C ILE A 120 0.65 13.68 -11.95
N THR A 121 -0.46 13.64 -11.24
CA THR A 121 -0.90 14.68 -10.31
C THR A 121 -1.29 14.03 -8.99
N LYS A 122 -1.63 14.86 -8.00
CA LYS A 122 -2.17 14.43 -6.70
C LYS A 122 -3.40 13.52 -6.80
N SER A 123 -4.13 13.55 -7.92
CA SER A 123 -5.23 12.59 -8.19
C SER A 123 -4.78 11.13 -8.23
N CYS A 124 -3.47 10.84 -8.38
CA CYS A 124 -2.97 9.47 -8.31
C CYS A 124 -3.11 8.79 -6.95
N PHE A 125 -3.34 9.58 -5.90
CA PHE A 125 -3.66 9.11 -4.56
C PHE A 125 -5.06 8.49 -4.46
N SER A 126 -5.97 8.84 -5.38
CA SER A 126 -7.31 8.26 -5.41
C SER A 126 -7.29 6.74 -5.65
N GLN A 127 -8.22 6.03 -5.00
CA GLN A 127 -8.43 4.59 -5.21
C GLN A 127 -8.90 4.25 -6.63
N TRP A 128 -9.46 5.24 -7.34
CA TRP A 128 -9.95 5.10 -8.72
C TRP A 128 -8.89 5.39 -9.79
N TRP A 129 -7.69 5.85 -9.38
CA TRP A 129 -6.61 6.07 -10.34
C TRP A 129 -6.22 4.75 -11.01
N LYS A 130 -6.33 4.70 -12.34
CA LYS A 130 -5.98 3.51 -13.12
C LYS A 130 -4.48 3.25 -13.08
N SER A 131 -4.09 2.23 -12.32
CA SER A 131 -2.72 1.78 -12.15
C SER A 131 -2.78 0.31 -11.76
N ARG A 132 -2.26 -0.53 -12.66
CA ARG A 132 -2.25 -1.96 -12.44
C ARG A 132 -1.23 -2.32 -11.37
N PHE A 133 -1.56 -3.33 -10.56
CA PHE A 133 -0.66 -3.93 -9.60
C PHE A 133 -1.12 -5.35 -9.29
N ASN A 134 -0.20 -6.17 -8.82
CA ASN A 134 -0.42 -7.57 -8.48
C ASN A 134 -0.33 -7.77 -6.97
N ILE A 135 -1.08 -8.74 -6.45
CA ILE A 135 -0.83 -9.33 -5.13
C ILE A 135 -0.86 -10.84 -5.30
N GLY A 136 0.29 -11.48 -5.10
CA GLY A 136 0.51 -12.85 -5.54
C GLY A 136 0.27 -12.98 -7.04
N HIS A 137 -0.66 -13.85 -7.42
CA HIS A 137 -1.02 -14.12 -8.82
C HIS A 137 -2.21 -13.29 -9.31
N THR A 138 -2.81 -12.45 -8.46
CA THR A 138 -4.01 -11.68 -8.82
C THR A 138 -3.62 -10.27 -9.28
N GLU A 139 -4.01 -9.91 -10.50
CA GLU A 139 -3.89 -8.55 -11.05
C GLU A 139 -5.13 -7.73 -10.70
N TYR A 140 -4.93 -6.47 -10.30
CA TYR A 140 -5.97 -5.47 -10.13
C TYR A 140 -5.72 -4.26 -11.04
N LEU A 141 -6.78 -3.69 -11.58
CA LEU A 141 -6.71 -2.55 -12.50
C LEU A 141 -6.52 -1.20 -11.79
N PHE A 142 -7.03 -1.11 -10.57
CA PHE A 142 -6.96 0.02 -9.66
C PHE A 142 -7.37 -0.43 -8.25
N MET A 143 -7.11 0.43 -7.28
CA MET A 143 -7.25 0.10 -5.86
C MET A 143 -8.69 -0.17 -5.41
N GLU A 144 -9.70 0.51 -5.98
CA GLU A 144 -11.08 0.20 -5.60
C GLU A 144 -11.50 -1.21 -6.03
N GLN A 145 -11.03 -1.71 -7.18
CA GLN A 145 -11.30 -3.09 -7.58
C GLN A 145 -10.77 -4.08 -6.54
N TYR A 146 -9.53 -3.85 -6.09
CA TYR A 146 -8.94 -4.62 -4.99
C TYR A 146 -9.79 -4.52 -3.71
N MET A 147 -10.13 -3.30 -3.25
CA MET A 147 -10.90 -3.11 -2.02
C MET A 147 -12.27 -3.82 -2.07
N MET A 148 -12.98 -3.75 -3.20
CA MET A 148 -14.27 -4.42 -3.35
C MET A 148 -14.12 -5.95 -3.45
N ALA A 149 -13.07 -6.44 -4.11
CA ALA A 149 -12.79 -7.88 -4.18
C ALA A 149 -12.43 -8.44 -2.80
N GLU A 150 -11.58 -7.76 -2.04
CA GLU A 150 -11.25 -8.15 -0.66
C GLU A 150 -12.46 -8.07 0.25
N LYS A 151 -13.33 -7.07 0.08
CA LYS A 151 -14.61 -7.03 0.80
C LYS A 151 -15.46 -8.28 0.52
N ALA A 152 -15.56 -8.70 -0.74
CA ALA A 152 -16.29 -9.91 -1.11
C ALA A 152 -15.64 -11.18 -0.50
N ARG A 153 -14.31 -11.31 -0.57
CA ARG A 153 -13.55 -12.41 0.06
C ARG A 153 -13.74 -12.46 1.57
N PHE A 154 -13.66 -11.30 2.22
CA PHE A 154 -13.80 -11.14 3.66
C PHE A 154 -15.14 -11.67 4.19
N PHE A 155 -16.22 -11.46 3.42
CA PHE A 155 -17.56 -11.98 3.74
C PHE A 155 -17.88 -13.32 3.04
N GLY A 156 -16.91 -13.94 2.36
CA GLY A 156 -17.08 -15.24 1.71
C GLY A 156 -17.99 -15.25 0.47
N ASP A 157 -18.26 -14.08 -0.13
CA ASP A 157 -19.11 -13.94 -1.31
C ASP A 157 -18.33 -14.11 -2.62
N LYS A 158 -18.02 -15.37 -2.94
CA LYS A 158 -17.27 -15.73 -4.15
C LYS A 158 -17.93 -15.30 -5.46
N GLU A 159 -19.26 -15.22 -5.51
CA GLU A 159 -19.98 -14.81 -6.72
C GLU A 159 -19.80 -13.32 -6.99
N ILE A 160 -19.90 -12.49 -5.95
CA ILE A 160 -19.64 -11.05 -6.08
C ILE A 160 -18.16 -10.79 -6.33
N GLU A 161 -17.26 -11.54 -5.69
CA GLU A 161 -15.82 -11.49 -5.99
C GLU A 161 -15.56 -11.73 -7.48
N GLU A 162 -16.08 -12.81 -8.06
CA GLU A 162 -15.90 -13.14 -9.47
C GLU A 162 -16.45 -12.04 -10.40
N LYS A 163 -17.61 -11.47 -10.08
CA LYS A 163 -18.19 -10.33 -10.83
C LYS A 163 -17.30 -9.08 -10.77
N ILE A 164 -16.71 -8.78 -9.62
CA ILE A 164 -15.79 -7.65 -9.45
C ILE A 164 -14.49 -7.87 -10.23
N MET A 165 -13.92 -9.08 -10.15
CA MET A 165 -12.66 -9.40 -10.82
C MET A 165 -12.79 -9.43 -12.35
N ASN A 166 -13.97 -9.79 -12.87
CA ASN A 166 -14.25 -9.82 -14.31
C ASN A 166 -14.75 -8.48 -14.90
N SER A 167 -15.02 -7.45 -14.09
CA SER A 167 -15.48 -6.15 -14.58
C SER A 167 -14.31 -5.17 -14.77
N TYR A 168 -14.43 -4.33 -15.79
CA TYR A 168 -13.52 -3.22 -16.09
C TYR A 168 -14.16 -1.85 -15.85
N ASP A 169 -15.47 -1.79 -15.53
CA ASP A 169 -16.20 -0.55 -15.31
C ASP A 169 -16.22 -0.18 -13.81
N PRO A 170 -15.61 0.96 -13.43
CA PRO A 170 -15.69 1.50 -12.08
C PRO A 170 -17.10 1.53 -11.47
N LYS A 171 -18.12 1.85 -12.26
CA LYS A 171 -19.52 1.93 -11.80
C LYS A 171 -20.08 0.55 -11.46
N GLU A 172 -19.78 -0.46 -12.27
CA GLU A 172 -20.19 -1.84 -12.01
C GLU A 172 -19.50 -2.39 -10.77
N ILE A 173 -18.17 -2.24 -10.67
CA ILE A 173 -17.39 -2.68 -9.52
C ILE A 173 -17.94 -2.08 -8.22
N LYS A 174 -18.22 -0.77 -8.20
CA LYS A 174 -18.82 -0.09 -7.05
C LYS A 174 -20.22 -0.62 -6.73
N SER A 175 -21.02 -0.91 -7.75
CA SER A 175 -22.36 -1.47 -7.61
C SER A 175 -22.31 -2.88 -7.01
N PHE A 176 -21.38 -3.73 -7.47
CA PHE A 176 -21.18 -5.07 -6.93
C PHE A 176 -20.69 -5.05 -5.49
N GLY A 177 -19.75 -4.16 -5.14
CA GLY A 177 -19.26 -4.00 -3.77
C GLY A 177 -20.33 -3.57 -2.75
N ARG A 178 -21.43 -2.93 -3.20
CA ARG A 178 -22.61 -2.63 -2.38
C ARG A 178 -23.54 -3.84 -2.19
N LYS A 179 -23.38 -4.88 -3.01
CA LYS A 179 -24.22 -6.09 -3.03
C LYS A 179 -23.54 -7.31 -2.40
N VAL A 180 -22.36 -7.15 -1.79
CA VAL A 180 -21.67 -8.21 -1.05
C VAL A 180 -22.61 -8.77 0.02
N ARG A 181 -22.88 -10.08 -0.08
CA ARG A 181 -23.75 -10.81 0.86
C ARG A 181 -23.06 -10.95 2.20
N GLY A 182 -23.85 -10.88 3.28
CA GLY A 182 -23.34 -11.00 4.65
C GLY A 182 -22.50 -9.81 5.12
N PHE A 183 -22.51 -8.68 4.38
CA PHE A 183 -21.81 -7.47 4.77
C PHE A 183 -22.31 -6.98 6.14
N ASP A 184 -21.36 -6.82 7.05
CA ASP A 184 -21.54 -6.20 8.35
C ASP A 184 -20.54 -5.04 8.49
N GLU A 185 -21.04 -3.84 8.76
CA GLU A 185 -20.22 -2.63 8.81
C GLU A 185 -19.27 -2.61 10.01
N GLU A 186 -19.71 -3.08 11.18
CA GLU A 186 -18.88 -3.09 12.39
C GLU A 186 -17.72 -4.08 12.25
N ILE A 187 -17.98 -5.24 11.65
CA ILE A 187 -16.94 -6.23 11.37
C ILE A 187 -16.01 -5.71 10.27
N TRP A 188 -16.54 -5.12 9.20
CA TRP A 188 -15.73 -4.53 8.14
C TRP A 188 -14.82 -3.42 8.66
N ASN A 189 -15.30 -2.57 9.57
CA ASN A 189 -14.53 -1.47 10.15
C ASN A 189 -13.27 -1.94 10.89
N LYS A 190 -13.22 -3.19 11.36
CA LYS A 190 -12.03 -3.78 12.01
C LYS A 190 -10.93 -4.15 11.01
N ALA A 191 -11.28 -4.41 9.74
CA ALA A 191 -10.34 -4.91 8.72
C ALA A 191 -10.08 -3.92 7.57
N LYS A 192 -11.03 -3.03 7.26
CA LYS A 192 -11.01 -2.18 6.05
C LYS A 192 -9.73 -1.38 5.90
N TYR A 193 -9.21 -0.85 7.02
CA TYR A 193 -8.00 -0.04 7.03
C TYR A 193 -6.77 -0.87 6.65
N SER A 194 -6.61 -2.03 7.30
CA SER A 194 -5.54 -2.98 7.02
C SER A 194 -5.59 -3.51 5.59
N ILE A 195 -6.78 -3.71 5.02
CA ILE A 195 -6.92 -4.08 3.61
C ILE A 195 -6.41 -2.94 2.71
N VAL A 196 -6.92 -1.73 2.89
CA VAL A 196 -6.58 -0.58 2.03
C VAL A 196 -5.10 -0.21 2.10
N ILE A 197 -4.47 -0.29 3.27
CA ILE A 197 -3.04 0.03 3.41
C ILE A 197 -2.16 -1.00 2.69
N ASN A 198 -2.49 -2.30 2.78
CA ASN A 198 -1.76 -3.36 2.09
C ASN A 198 -1.90 -3.27 0.57
N GLY A 199 -3.09 -2.95 0.06
CA GLY A 199 -3.29 -2.72 -1.36
C GLY A 199 -2.53 -1.49 -1.87
N ASN A 200 -2.64 -0.35 -1.17
CA ASN A 200 -1.93 0.86 -1.58
C ASN A 200 -0.41 0.66 -1.54
N TYR A 201 0.12 -0.08 -0.57
CA TYR A 201 1.53 -0.45 -0.57
C TYR A 201 1.93 -1.18 -1.85
N ASN A 202 1.17 -2.20 -2.28
CA ASN A 202 1.45 -2.91 -3.53
C ASN A 202 1.34 -2.01 -4.76
N LYS A 203 0.28 -1.20 -4.85
CA LYS A 203 0.11 -0.21 -5.93
C LYS A 203 1.33 0.70 -6.04
N PHE A 204 1.69 1.38 -4.95
CA PHE A 204 2.77 2.36 -4.98
C PHE A 204 4.15 1.72 -5.09
N MET A 205 4.38 0.54 -4.51
CA MET A 205 5.67 -0.14 -4.59
C MET A 205 6.00 -0.61 -6.01
N GLN A 206 4.99 -1.13 -6.74
CA GLN A 206 5.16 -1.66 -8.10
C GLN A 206 5.18 -0.59 -9.20
N ASN A 207 4.64 0.61 -8.93
CA ASN A 207 4.53 1.68 -9.92
C ASN A 207 5.54 2.79 -9.63
N GLU A 208 6.74 2.73 -10.23
CA GLU A 208 7.85 3.66 -9.96
C GLU A 208 7.50 5.15 -10.01
N ARG A 209 6.72 5.56 -11.03
CA ARG A 209 6.31 6.97 -11.17
C ARG A 209 5.36 7.39 -10.04
N LEU A 210 4.47 6.50 -9.60
CA LEU A 210 3.58 6.76 -8.47
C LEU A 210 4.34 6.76 -7.14
N LYS A 211 5.25 5.79 -6.96
CA LYS A 211 6.16 5.72 -5.80
C LYS A 211 6.92 7.02 -5.60
N THR A 212 7.55 7.49 -6.67
CA THR A 212 8.31 8.75 -6.70
C THR A 212 7.41 9.92 -6.32
N PHE A 213 6.19 9.99 -6.85
CA PHE A 213 5.26 11.07 -6.53
C PHE A 213 4.75 11.01 -5.08
N LEU A 214 4.58 9.81 -4.51
CA LEU A 214 4.19 9.66 -3.11
C LEU A 214 5.32 10.10 -2.16
N LEU A 215 6.55 9.65 -2.39
CA LEU A 215 7.74 10.06 -1.62
C LEU A 215 8.02 11.57 -1.78
N SER A 216 7.80 12.06 -2.99
CA SER A 216 7.36 13.41 -3.38
C SER A 216 6.84 14.35 -2.30
N THR A 217 5.90 13.83 -1.54
CA THR A 217 5.05 14.63 -0.65
C THR A 217 5.75 15.02 0.65
N GLY A 218 6.94 14.46 0.91
CA GLY A 218 7.69 14.74 2.13
C GLY A 218 6.86 14.36 3.36
N ASP A 219 6.75 15.28 4.31
CA ASP A 219 6.00 15.07 5.55
C ASP A 219 4.60 15.73 5.53
N LYS A 220 4.14 16.21 4.36
CA LYS A 220 2.82 16.84 4.21
C LYS A 220 1.70 15.84 4.52
N ILE A 221 0.62 16.36 5.10
CA ILE A 221 -0.60 15.61 5.38
C ILE A 221 -1.37 15.42 4.07
N LEU A 222 -1.67 14.18 3.73
CA LEU A 222 -2.47 13.86 2.56
C LEU A 222 -3.94 13.89 2.95
N VAL A 223 -4.77 14.59 2.18
CA VAL A 223 -6.18 14.80 2.50
C VAL A 223 -7.06 14.50 1.29
N GLU A 224 -7.90 13.47 1.39
CA GLU A 224 -8.91 13.16 0.37
C GLU A 224 -10.07 14.17 0.52
N ALA A 225 -10.00 15.26 -0.26
CA ALA A 225 -10.95 16.37 -0.30
C ALA A 225 -12.19 16.01 -1.14
N SER A 226 -12.77 14.84 -0.86
CA SER A 226 -14.02 14.40 -1.44
C SER A 226 -15.19 15.07 -0.72
N PRO A 227 -16.10 15.79 -1.42
CA PRO A 227 -17.26 16.41 -0.79
C PRO A 227 -18.36 15.41 -0.41
N TYR A 228 -18.21 14.13 -0.78
CA TYR A 228 -19.24 13.11 -0.61
C TYR A 228 -18.85 11.97 0.34
N ASP A 229 -17.56 11.87 0.71
CA ASP A 229 -17.02 10.75 1.49
C ASP A 229 -16.58 11.27 2.86
N ASN A 230 -17.22 10.78 3.92
CA ASN A 230 -16.91 11.12 5.31
C ASN A 230 -16.10 10.04 6.04
N VAL A 231 -15.72 8.96 5.37
CA VAL A 231 -14.92 7.87 5.97
C VAL A 231 -13.50 7.91 5.42
N TRP A 232 -13.35 7.76 4.11
CA TRP A 232 -12.04 7.81 3.48
C TRP A 232 -11.59 9.25 3.21
N GLY A 233 -12.54 10.17 3.07
CA GLY A 233 -12.30 11.61 2.89
C GLY A 233 -12.83 12.48 4.05
N ILE A 234 -12.76 13.79 3.84
CA ILE A 234 -13.15 14.81 4.84
C ILE A 234 -14.57 15.38 4.64
N GLN A 235 -15.29 14.92 3.63
CA GLN A 235 -16.60 15.43 3.23
C GLN A 235 -16.62 16.95 2.99
N MET A 236 -15.56 17.46 2.35
CA MET A 236 -15.39 18.87 1.97
C MET A 236 -14.62 18.93 0.64
N SER A 237 -14.89 19.92 -0.20
CA SER A 237 -14.12 20.15 -1.44
C SER A 237 -12.86 20.97 -1.15
N GLU A 238 -11.88 20.92 -2.06
CA GLU A 238 -10.62 21.68 -1.94
C GLU A 238 -10.82 23.20 -1.84
N GLU A 239 -11.94 23.71 -2.38
CA GLU A 239 -12.31 25.12 -2.38
C GLU A 239 -13.06 25.56 -1.11
N ASP A 240 -13.37 24.65 -0.18
CA ASP A 240 -14.05 24.99 1.06
C ASP A 240 -13.18 25.90 1.93
N VAL A 241 -13.75 27.04 2.37
CA VAL A 241 -13.05 28.05 3.17
C VAL A 241 -12.51 27.50 4.49
N ASN A 242 -13.10 26.43 5.01
CA ASN A 242 -12.75 25.80 6.28
C ASN A 242 -11.79 24.61 6.12
N ILE A 243 -11.38 24.26 4.90
CA ILE A 243 -10.61 23.03 4.66
C ILE A 243 -9.29 22.95 5.45
N LYS A 244 -8.69 24.11 5.78
CA LYS A 244 -7.44 24.17 6.54
C LYS A 244 -7.60 23.93 8.04
N ASN A 245 -8.83 23.88 8.54
CA ASN A 245 -9.13 23.62 9.95
C ASN A 245 -9.67 22.19 10.12
N PRO A 246 -8.85 21.24 10.62
CA PRO A 246 -9.28 19.85 10.82
C PRO A 246 -10.41 19.70 11.85
N GLU A 247 -10.63 20.69 12.74
CA GLU A 247 -11.80 20.67 13.64
C GLU A 247 -13.13 20.82 12.91
N LEU A 248 -13.12 21.36 11.69
CA LEU A 248 -14.30 21.59 10.87
C LEU A 248 -14.50 20.51 9.81
N TRP A 249 -13.59 19.54 9.74
CA TRP A 249 -13.73 18.38 8.86
C TRP A 249 -14.92 17.53 9.31
N ARG A 250 -15.69 17.06 8.32
CA ARG A 250 -16.90 16.26 8.56
C ARG A 250 -16.67 14.78 8.28
N GLY A 251 -15.42 14.40 8.03
CA GLY A 251 -15.02 13.03 7.74
C GLY A 251 -13.65 12.68 8.31
N GLU A 252 -13.35 11.39 8.32
CA GLU A 252 -12.22 10.80 9.04
C GLU A 252 -10.88 10.85 8.28
N ASN A 253 -10.89 11.14 6.98
CA ASN A 253 -9.68 11.16 6.12
C ASN A 253 -8.83 9.88 6.17
N LEU A 254 -9.45 8.70 6.34
CA LEU A 254 -8.71 7.45 6.51
C LEU A 254 -7.75 7.14 5.34
N LEU A 255 -8.09 7.57 4.12
CA LEU A 255 -7.25 7.29 2.95
C LEU A 255 -5.98 8.14 2.97
N GLY A 256 -6.10 9.41 3.33
CA GLY A 256 -4.96 10.29 3.51
C GLY A 256 -3.95 9.72 4.50
N PHE A 257 -4.44 9.26 5.65
CA PHE A 257 -3.64 8.61 6.68
C PHE A 257 -3.01 7.30 6.21
N ALA A 258 -3.76 6.43 5.54
CA ALA A 258 -3.22 5.18 4.99
C ALA A 258 -2.08 5.43 3.99
N LEU A 259 -2.21 6.44 3.13
CA LEU A 259 -1.17 6.81 2.17
C LEU A 259 0.08 7.39 2.85
N MET A 260 -0.08 8.12 3.96
CA MET A 260 1.05 8.61 4.76
C MET A 260 1.83 7.45 5.40
N GLU A 261 1.14 6.46 5.94
CA GLU A 261 1.80 5.24 6.43
C GLU A 261 2.51 4.48 5.31
N VAL A 262 1.84 4.27 4.16
CA VAL A 262 2.46 3.64 2.98
C VAL A 262 3.70 4.38 2.53
N ARG A 263 3.67 5.72 2.51
CA ARG A 263 4.82 6.56 2.18
C ARG A 263 5.98 6.31 3.13
N ASN A 264 5.72 6.32 4.44
CA ASN A 264 6.75 6.13 5.44
C ASN A 264 7.37 4.74 5.36
N GLU A 265 6.53 3.73 5.12
CA GLU A 265 6.98 2.36 4.99
C GLU A 265 7.82 2.15 3.72
N ILE A 266 7.38 2.67 2.57
CA ILE A 266 8.17 2.65 1.34
C ILE A 266 9.50 3.39 1.54
N LYS A 267 9.48 4.56 2.18
CA LYS A 267 10.70 5.32 2.50
C LYS A 267 11.66 4.50 3.36
N ARG A 268 11.15 3.75 4.34
CA ARG A 268 11.94 2.88 5.22
C ARG A 268 12.57 1.72 4.45
N VAL A 269 11.78 0.94 3.71
CA VAL A 269 12.27 -0.27 3.03
C VAL A 269 13.11 0.02 1.80
N CYS A 270 12.87 1.14 1.10
CA CYS A 270 13.62 1.54 -0.08
C CYS A 270 14.83 2.44 0.25
N LYS A 271 15.09 2.75 1.53
CA LYS A 271 16.14 3.70 1.96
C LYS A 271 17.49 3.48 1.28
N ASN A 272 17.89 2.20 1.14
CA ASN A 272 19.17 1.79 0.57
C ASN A 272 19.02 1.11 -0.80
N SER A 273 17.87 1.26 -1.47
CA SER A 273 17.61 0.64 -2.78
C SER A 273 18.55 1.10 -3.89
N ASN A 274 19.14 2.29 -3.75
CA ASN A 274 20.17 2.83 -4.64
C ASN A 274 21.53 2.12 -4.50
N MET A 275 21.75 1.34 -3.45
CA MET A 275 22.98 0.55 -3.27
C MET A 275 22.98 -0.73 -4.12
N ILE A 276 21.80 -1.16 -4.58
CA ILE A 276 21.59 -2.34 -5.43
C ILE A 276 21.86 -1.95 -6.89
N ASP A 277 22.64 -2.78 -7.58
CA ASP A 277 22.76 -2.69 -9.03
C ASP A 277 21.62 -3.47 -9.71
N TRP A 278 20.59 -2.75 -10.13
CA TRP A 278 19.36 -3.32 -10.70
C TRP A 278 19.54 -3.86 -12.12
N VAL A 279 20.49 -3.33 -12.89
CA VAL A 279 20.68 -3.69 -14.30
C VAL A 279 20.98 -5.18 -14.50
N PRO A 280 21.97 -5.79 -13.82
CA PRO A 280 22.24 -7.22 -13.97
C PRO A 280 21.12 -8.09 -13.39
N LEU A 281 20.45 -7.65 -12.32
CA LEU A 281 19.34 -8.39 -11.72
C LEU A 281 18.15 -8.47 -12.68
N HIS A 282 17.67 -7.34 -13.19
CA HIS A 282 16.57 -7.33 -14.15
C HIS A 282 16.95 -8.04 -15.44
N LYS A 283 18.20 -7.95 -15.92
CA LYS A 283 18.63 -8.70 -17.10
C LYS A 283 18.54 -10.22 -16.90
N ARG A 284 18.82 -10.73 -15.69
CA ARG A 284 18.83 -12.17 -15.39
C ARG A 284 17.45 -12.73 -15.05
N TYR A 285 16.59 -11.94 -14.40
CA TYR A 285 15.34 -12.41 -13.82
C TYR A 285 14.09 -11.63 -14.30
N SER A 286 14.17 -11.01 -15.49
CA SER A 286 12.99 -10.43 -16.18
C SER A 286 12.15 -11.47 -16.90
#